data_AF-A0A1V6EM90-F1
#
_entry.id   AF-A0A1V6EM90-F1
#
_cell.length_a   1.000
_cell.length_b   1.000
_cell.length_c   1.000
_cell.angle_alpha   90.00
_cell.angle_beta   90.00
_cell.angle_gamma   90.00
#
_symmetry.space_group_name_H-M   'P 1'
#
loop_
_entity.id
_entity.type
_entity.pdbx_description
1 polymer ?
#
loop_
_entity_poly.entity_id
_entity_poly.type
_entity_poly.pdbx_seq_one_letter_code
_entity_poly.pdbx_strand_id
1 'polypeptide(L)'
;MIRKTILLVASLGFAGAALADFPLMNAVADKVIQKYQSSTCEQLWAQKQQPKSAEEQRVISLLKSDPQLRTAFMNKVAGPISNKMFDCGMIP
;
A
#
# COMPACT_ATOMS: atom_id res chain seq x y z
N MET A 1 6.90 -9.75 59.25
CA MET A 1 7.49 -8.75 58.33
C MET A 1 8.41 -9.48 57.35
N ILE A 2 7.93 -9.81 56.14
CA ILE A 2 8.76 -10.42 55.08
C ILE A 2 8.57 -9.57 53.82
N ARG A 3 9.71 -9.06 53.35
CA ARG A 3 9.87 -7.98 52.38
C ARG A 3 9.38 -8.40 50.99
N LYS A 4 8.59 -7.52 50.38
CA LYS A 4 8.25 -7.50 48.95
C LYS A 4 9.51 -7.41 48.11
N THR A 5 9.68 -8.30 47.13
CA THR A 5 10.62 -8.10 46.03
C THR A 5 9.90 -8.46 44.74
N ILE A 6 9.26 -7.46 44.16
CA ILE A 6 8.64 -7.52 42.82
C ILE A 6 9.74 -7.13 41.84
N LEU A 7 10.23 -8.08 41.05
CA LEU A 7 11.10 -7.83 39.91
C LEU A 7 10.23 -7.49 38.69
N LEU A 8 10.10 -6.19 38.40
CA LEU A 8 9.51 -5.67 37.17
C LEU A 8 10.59 -5.60 36.10
N VAL A 9 10.64 -6.59 35.21
CA VAL A 9 11.39 -6.51 33.96
C VAL A 9 10.42 -6.02 32.89
N ALA A 10 10.37 -4.70 32.67
CA ALA A 10 9.63 -4.10 31.56
C ALA A 10 10.59 -3.86 30.39
N SER A 11 10.48 -4.71 29.37
CA SER A 11 11.20 -4.58 28.10
C SER A 11 10.70 -3.34 27.34
N LEU A 12 11.44 -2.24 27.42
CA LEU A 12 11.24 -1.05 26.58
C LEU A 12 11.93 -1.28 25.23
N GLY A 13 11.13 -1.70 24.25
CA GLY A 13 11.60 -1.94 22.89
C GLY A 13 10.50 -1.79 21.85
N PHE A 14 9.66 -0.76 21.96
CA PHE A 14 8.81 -0.33 20.85
C PHE A 14 9.49 0.91 20.24
N ALA A 15 10.38 0.67 19.27
CA ALA A 15 10.80 1.71 18.35
C ALA A 15 9.53 2.18 17.64
N GLY A 16 9.04 3.37 18.00
CA GLY A 16 7.87 3.96 17.39
C GLY A 16 8.06 4.02 15.88
N ALA A 17 7.23 3.28 15.15
CA ALA A 17 7.00 3.57 13.75
C ALA A 17 6.45 5.00 13.70
N ALA A 18 7.27 5.96 13.30
CA ALA A 18 6.77 7.27 12.93
C ALA A 18 5.72 7.04 11.84
N LEU A 19 4.45 7.32 12.13
CA LEU A 19 3.38 7.29 11.16
C LEU A 19 3.63 8.47 10.20
N ALA A 20 4.47 8.24 9.19
CA ALA A 20 4.69 9.21 8.14
C ALA A 20 3.37 9.39 7.37
N ASP A 21 2.84 10.60 7.40
CA ASP A 21 1.66 10.96 6.63
C ASP A 21 2.11 11.39 5.23
N PHE A 22 1.58 10.74 4.18
CA PHE A 22 1.97 10.97 2.79
C PHE A 22 0.78 11.51 1.97
N PRO A 23 0.36 12.77 2.17
CA PRO A 23 -0.87 13.30 1.59
C PRO A 23 -0.90 13.27 0.06
N LEU A 24 0.22 13.60 -0.60
CA LEU A 24 0.30 13.52 -2.07
C LEU A 24 0.17 12.08 -2.57
N MET A 25 0.84 11.13 -1.90
CA MET A 25 0.76 9.71 -2.23
C MET A 25 -0.67 9.21 -2.04
N ASN A 26 -1.34 9.60 -0.95
CA ASN A 26 -2.71 9.22 -0.66
C ASN A 26 -3.66 9.66 -1.79
N ALA A 27 -3.54 10.89 -2.28
CA ALA A 27 -4.33 11.38 -3.40
C ALA A 27 -4.07 10.61 -4.71
N VAL A 28 -2.81 10.24 -4.98
CA VAL A 28 -2.47 9.40 -6.14
C VAL A 28 -3.05 7.99 -5.97
N ALA A 29 -2.91 7.39 -4.80
CA ALA A 29 -3.46 6.07 -4.47
C ALA A 29 -4.99 6.05 -4.64
N ASP A 30 -5.69 7.08 -4.17
CA ASP A 30 -7.15 7.19 -4.33
C ASP A 30 -7.57 7.27 -5.79
N LYS A 31 -6.84 8.01 -6.64
CA LYS A 31 -7.09 8.03 -8.09
C LYS A 31 -6.88 6.66 -8.74
N VAL A 32 -5.84 5.93 -8.33
CA VAL A 32 -5.60 4.58 -8.85
C VAL A 32 -6.72 3.63 -8.42
N ILE A 33 -7.14 3.67 -7.15
CA ILE A 33 -8.26 2.87 -6.65
C ILE A 33 -9.54 3.19 -7.43
N GLN A 34 -9.88 4.48 -7.56
CA GLN A 34 -11.05 4.93 -8.29
C GLN A 34 -11.04 4.42 -9.74
N LYS A 35 -9.89 4.52 -10.43
CA LYS A 35 -9.73 4.02 -11.79
C LYS A 35 -10.04 2.53 -11.91
N TYR A 36 -9.53 1.70 -10.99
CA TYR A 36 -9.84 0.27 -10.99
C TYR A 36 -11.31 0.00 -10.70
N GLN A 37 -11.88 0.67 -9.70
CA GLN A 37 -13.28 0.47 -9.32
C GLN A 37 -14.26 0.92 -10.40
N SER A 38 -13.98 2.02 -11.12
CA SER A 38 -14.87 2.57 -12.15
C SER A 38 -14.68 1.94 -13.54
N SER A 39 -13.62 1.18 -13.77
CA SER A 39 -13.36 0.55 -15.07
C SER A 39 -14.09 -0.81 -15.21
N THR A 40 -14.45 -1.16 -16.44
CA THR A 40 -14.95 -2.52 -16.73
C THR A 40 -13.79 -3.52 -16.69
N CYS A 41 -14.12 -4.81 -16.56
CA CYS A 41 -13.11 -5.86 -16.53
C CYS A 41 -12.34 -5.95 -17.87
N GLU A 42 -13.02 -5.75 -19.00
CA GLU A 42 -12.43 -5.75 -20.33
C GLU A 42 -11.44 -4.59 -20.50
N GLN A 43 -11.80 -3.39 -20.02
CA GLN A 43 -10.94 -2.21 -20.04
C GLN A 43 -9.67 -2.43 -19.22
N LEU A 44 -9.81 -3.01 -18.03
CA LEU A 44 -8.67 -3.33 -17.16
C LEU A 44 -7.78 -4.42 -17.80
N TRP A 45 -8.36 -5.41 -18.46
CA TRP A 45 -7.62 -6.46 -19.17
C TRP A 45 -6.81 -5.89 -20.33
N ALA A 46 -7.47 -5.07 -21.16
CA ALA A 46 -6.80 -4.39 -22.26
C ALA A 46 -5.65 -3.51 -21.74
N GLN A 47 -5.88 -2.73 -20.68
CA GLN A 47 -4.85 -1.89 -20.08
C GLN A 47 -3.69 -2.68 -19.48
N LYS A 48 -3.94 -3.86 -18.91
CA LYS A 48 -2.88 -4.74 -18.40
C LYS A 48 -1.91 -5.20 -19.50
N GLN A 49 -2.38 -5.33 -20.74
CA GLN A 49 -1.56 -5.73 -21.88
C GLN A 49 -0.80 -4.56 -22.52
N GLN A 50 -1.22 -3.32 -22.25
CA GLN A 50 -0.53 -2.14 -22.76
C GLN A 50 0.76 -1.86 -21.97
N PRO A 51 1.80 -1.33 -22.64
CA PRO A 51 2.99 -0.86 -21.95
C PRO A 51 2.64 0.27 -20.98
N LYS A 52 3.41 0.37 -19.88
CA LYS A 52 3.23 1.42 -18.89
C LYS A 52 3.58 2.78 -19.48
N SER A 53 2.76 3.79 -19.18
CA SER A 53 3.03 5.16 -19.61
C SER A 53 4.30 5.71 -18.96
N ALA A 54 4.88 6.79 -19.51
CA ALA A 54 6.04 7.44 -18.92
C ALA A 54 5.76 7.94 -17.48
N GLU A 55 4.53 8.35 -17.19
CA GLU A 55 4.10 8.77 -15.85
C GLU A 55 4.04 7.58 -14.89
N GLU A 56 3.43 6.46 -15.31
CA GLU A 56 3.39 5.23 -14.51
C GLU A 56 4.81 4.73 -14.21
N GLN A 57 5.71 4.79 -15.19
CA GLN A 57 7.12 4.41 -15.00
C GLN A 57 7.84 5.30 -13.98
N ARG A 58 7.56 6.61 -13.95
CA ARG A 58 8.11 7.53 -12.93
C ARG A 58 7.60 7.19 -11.54
N VAL A 59 6.30 6.95 -11.38
CA VAL A 59 5.73 6.53 -10.09
C VAL A 59 6.32 5.21 -9.63
N ILE A 60 6.45 4.23 -10.53
CA ILE A 60 7.10 2.95 -10.22
C ILE A 60 8.55 3.16 -9.77
N SER A 61 9.28 4.05 -10.44
CA SER A 61 10.68 4.35 -10.09
C SER A 61 10.78 5.01 -8.70
N LEU A 62 9.89 5.96 -8.39
CA LEU A 62 9.81 6.59 -7.08
C LEU A 62 9.51 5.56 -5.97
N LEU A 63 8.50 4.70 -6.16
CA LEU A 63 8.16 3.65 -5.20
C LEU A 63 9.29 2.61 -5.07
N LYS A 64 10.08 2.36 -6.12
CA LYS A 64 11.25 1.50 -6.02
C LYS A 64 12.37 2.14 -5.18
N SER A 65 12.56 3.46 -5.28
CA SER A 65 13.59 4.19 -4.53
C SER A 65 13.25 4.45 -3.06
N ASP A 66 11.97 4.47 -2.69
CA ASP A 66 11.52 4.73 -1.31
C ASP A 66 10.69 3.55 -0.76
N PRO A 67 11.30 2.65 0.05
CA PRO A 67 10.62 1.50 0.61
C PRO A 67 9.47 1.84 1.57
N GLN A 68 9.56 2.94 2.31
CA GLN A 68 8.52 3.34 3.27
C GLN A 68 7.30 3.85 2.51
N LEU A 69 7.53 4.72 1.51
CA LEU A 69 6.48 5.23 0.63
C LEU A 69 5.81 4.10 -0.15
N ARG A 70 6.60 3.13 -0.67
CA ARG A 70 6.07 1.92 -1.32
C ARG A 70 5.16 1.12 -0.41
N THR A 71 5.56 0.94 0.84
CA THR A 71 4.78 0.18 1.82
C THR A 71 3.45 0.88 2.10
N ALA A 72 3.49 2.19 2.34
CA ALA A 72 2.29 3.00 2.55
C ALA A 72 1.34 2.96 1.33
N PHE A 73 1.89 3.14 0.11
CA PHE A 73 1.12 3.06 -1.13
C PHE A 73 0.48 1.68 -1.32
N MET A 74 1.25 0.60 -1.20
CA MET A 74 0.75 -0.76 -1.40
C MET A 74 -0.32 -1.13 -0.37
N ASN A 75 -0.12 -0.77 0.91
CA ASN A 75 -1.11 -1.04 1.95
C ASN A 75 -2.47 -0.37 1.64
N LYS A 76 -2.45 0.80 0.99
CA LYS A 76 -3.67 1.52 0.62
C LYS A 76 -4.34 0.94 -0.63
N VAL A 77 -3.58 0.58 -1.66
CA VAL A 77 -4.14 0.19 -2.97
C VAL A 77 -4.39 -1.30 -3.13
N ALA A 78 -3.61 -2.17 -2.47
CA ALA A 78 -3.56 -3.59 -2.78
C ALA A 78 -4.90 -4.28 -2.53
N GLY A 79 -5.57 -4.01 -1.41
CA GLY A 79 -6.87 -4.63 -1.09
C GLY A 79 -7.95 -4.28 -2.11
N PRO A 80 -8.31 -3.00 -2.29
CA PRO A 80 -9.35 -2.59 -3.23
C PRO A 80 -9.09 -3.03 -4.68
N ILE A 81 -7.85 -2.94 -5.14
CA ILE A 81 -7.48 -3.31 -6.51
C ILE A 81 -7.48 -4.83 -6.68
N SER A 82 -6.92 -5.58 -5.73
CA SER A 82 -6.89 -7.05 -5.83
C SER A 82 -8.31 -7.61 -5.82
N ASN A 83 -9.22 -7.09 -5.00
CA ASN A 83 -10.62 -7.52 -5.02
C ASN A 83 -11.25 -7.31 -6.41
N LYS A 84 -11.08 -6.11 -7.00
CA LYS A 84 -11.56 -5.84 -8.36
C LYS A 84 -10.92 -6.76 -9.40
N MET A 85 -9.62 -7.03 -9.28
CA MET A 85 -8.89 -7.92 -10.18
C MET A 85 -9.36 -9.37 -10.04
N PHE A 86 -9.69 -9.82 -8.82
CA PHE A 86 -10.27 -11.13 -8.55
C PHE A 86 -11.66 -11.27 -9.17
N ASP A 87 -12.54 -10.28 -8.95
CA ASP A 87 -13.88 -10.24 -9.55
C ASP A 87 -13.83 -10.27 -11.08
N CYS A 88 -12.77 -9.68 -11.67
CA CYS A 88 -12.52 -9.67 -13.11
C CYS A 88 -11.71 -10.88 -13.64
N GLY A 89 -11.41 -11.88 -12.81
CA GLY A 89 -10.67 -13.09 -13.18
C GLY A 89 -9.21 -12.85 -13.58
N MET A 90 -8.60 -11.74 -13.14
CA MET A 90 -7.20 -11.39 -13.47
C MET A 90 -6.18 -12.00 -12.52
N ILE A 91 -6.62 -12.34 -11.31
CA ILE A 91 -5.84 -13.04 -10.29
C ILE A 91 -6.71 -14.17 -9.73
N PRO A 92 -6.12 -15.32 -9.38
CA PRO A 92 -6.84 -16.45 -8.80
C PRO A 92 -7.30 -16.19 -7.36
#